data_AF-A0A4D7B5J6-F1
#
_entry.id   AF-A0A4D7B5J6-F1
#
_cell.length_a   1.000
_cell.length_b   1.000
_cell.length_c   1.000
_cell.angle_alpha   90.00
_cell.angle_beta   90.00
_cell.angle_gamma   90.00
#
_symmetry.space_group_name_H-M   'P 1'
#
loop_
_entity.id
_entity.type
_entity.pdbx_description
1 polymer ?
#
loop_
_entity_poly.entity_id
_entity_poly.type
_entity_poly.pdbx_seq_one_letter_code
_entity_poly.pdbx_strand_id
1 'polypeptide(L)'
;MTDDTSRTIPITGLVFVLVMLVAGLALALLLKAYPGLGETVPGLMWLLVAALVFDVAVNALATRGVAQALTMPWRVGGFCAGAVVQHFTSTYAL
;
A
#
# COMPACT_ATOMS: atom_id res chain seq x y z
N MET A 1 -18.52 -33.19 -9.49
CA MET A 1 -18.76 -31.84 -8.95
C MET A 1 -17.46 -31.08 -9.17
N THR A 2 -17.36 -30.40 -10.31
CA THR A 2 -16.20 -29.57 -10.62
C THR A 2 -16.30 -28.34 -9.74
N ASP A 3 -15.41 -28.25 -8.74
CA ASP A 3 -15.18 -27.03 -7.99
C ASP A 3 -14.70 -25.96 -8.97
N ASP A 4 -15.65 -25.23 -9.56
CA ASP A 4 -15.43 -23.89 -10.07
C ASP A 4 -15.16 -23.00 -8.85
N THR A 5 -14.02 -23.22 -8.22
CA THR A 5 -13.35 -22.20 -7.42
C THR A 5 -12.89 -21.15 -8.43
N SER A 6 -13.84 -20.35 -8.90
CA SER A 6 -13.56 -19.08 -9.54
C SER A 6 -12.64 -18.35 -8.58
N ARG A 7 -11.33 -18.37 -8.89
CA ARG A 7 -10.29 -17.63 -8.18
C ARG A 7 -10.53 -16.16 -8.46
N THR A 8 -11.64 -15.63 -7.94
CA THR A 8 -11.98 -14.23 -8.04
C THR A 8 -11.02 -13.51 -7.12
N ILE A 9 -10.02 -12.89 -7.72
CA ILE A 9 -9.05 -12.08 -7.00
C ILE A 9 -9.85 -10.96 -6.32
N PRO A 10 -9.78 -10.82 -4.98
CA PRO A 10 -10.55 -9.81 -4.28
C PRO A 10 -10.08 -8.42 -4.73
N ILE A 11 -10.96 -7.71 -5.42
CA ILE A 11 -10.68 -6.42 -6.05
C ILE A 11 -10.11 -5.42 -5.03
N THR A 12 -10.60 -5.45 -3.79
CA THR A 12 -10.11 -4.60 -2.70
C THR A 12 -8.62 -4.81 -2.41
N GLY A 13 -8.12 -6.05 -2.53
CA GLY A 13 -6.71 -6.39 -2.39
C GLY A 13 -5.86 -5.78 -3.51
N LEU A 14 -6.32 -5.87 -4.75
CA LEU A 14 -5.64 -5.26 -5.91
C LEU A 14 -5.60 -3.74 -5.81
N VAL A 15 -6.71 -3.12 -5.41
CA VAL A 15 -6.79 -1.66 -5.20
C VAL A 15 -5.81 -1.23 -4.12
N PHE A 16 -5.71 -1.98 -3.02
CA PHE A 16 -4.72 -1.67 -1.98
C PHE A 16 -3.29 -1.71 -2.52
N VAL A 17 -2.91 -2.76 -3.26
CA VAL A 17 -1.56 -2.87 -3.84
C VAL A 17 -1.26 -1.69 -4.76
N LEU A 18 -2.21 -1.31 -5.64
CA LEU A 18 -2.05 -0.15 -6.52
C LEU A 18 -1.85 1.15 -5.72
N VAL A 19 -2.63 1.36 -4.67
CA VAL A 19 -2.48 2.53 -3.79
C VAL A 19 -1.11 2.54 -3.12
N MET A 20 -0.62 1.39 -2.64
CA MET A 20 0.70 1.31 -2.00
C MET A 20 1.85 1.55 -2.98
N LEU A 21 1.72 1.09 -4.23
CA LEU A 21 2.71 1.40 -5.28
C LEU A 21 2.76 2.91 -5.57
N VAL A 22 1.60 3.56 -5.72
CA VAL A 22 1.52 5.01 -5.94
C VAL A 22 2.04 5.79 -4.73
N ALA A 23 1.67 5.37 -3.52
CA ALA A 23 2.16 5.99 -2.28
C ALA A 23 3.69 5.86 -2.14
N GLY A 24 4.24 4.69 -2.44
CA GLY A 24 5.69 4.46 -2.43
C GLY A 24 6.43 5.36 -3.42
N LEU A 25 5.91 5.50 -4.65
CA LEU A 25 6.46 6.39 -5.66
C LEU A 25 6.36 7.86 -5.23
N ALA A 26 5.19 8.31 -4.76
CA ALA A 26 4.97 9.67 -4.30
C ALA A 26 5.88 10.04 -3.12
N LEU A 27 6.08 9.12 -2.19
CA LEU A 27 6.99 9.30 -1.06
C LEU A 27 8.45 9.42 -1.50
N ALA A 28 8.90 8.62 -2.46
CA ALA A 28 10.25 8.73 -2.99
C ALA A 28 10.51 10.11 -3.62
N LEU A 29 9.54 10.62 -4.42
CA LEU A 29 9.62 11.95 -5.01
C LEU A 29 9.57 13.06 -3.94
N LEU A 30 8.71 12.91 -2.94
CA LEU A 30 8.55 13.89 -1.86
C LEU A 30 9.81 14.00 -1.01
N LEU A 31 10.39 12.88 -0.59
CA LEU A 31 11.61 12.86 0.21
C LEU A 31 12.82 13.41 -0.56
N LYS A 32 12.84 13.25 -1.89
CA LYS A 32 13.84 13.89 -2.73
C LYS A 32 13.67 15.41 -2.82
N ALA A 33 12.42 15.88 -2.95
CA ALA A 33 12.13 17.31 -2.98
C ALA A 33 12.36 18.00 -1.62
N TYR A 34 12.17 17.26 -0.52
CA TYR A 34 12.27 17.73 0.86
C TYR A 34 13.07 16.75 1.73
N PRO A 35 14.41 16.70 1.60
CA PRO A 35 15.25 15.72 2.29
C PRO A 35 15.15 15.77 3.82
N GLY A 36 14.89 16.96 4.39
CA GLY A 36 14.70 17.12 5.85
C GLY A 36 13.53 16.31 6.44
N LEU A 37 12.53 15.95 5.61
CA LEU A 37 11.45 15.06 6.05
C LEU A 37 11.94 13.62 6.27
N GLY A 38 12.90 13.16 5.46
CA GLY A 38 13.48 11.82 5.55
C GLY A 38 14.50 11.68 6.67
N GLU A 39 15.16 12.78 7.04
CA GLU A 39 16.08 12.84 8.19
C GLU A 39 15.33 12.74 9.52
N THR A 40 14.12 13.31 9.58
CA THR A 40 13.32 13.33 10.82
C THR A 40 12.50 12.05 10.98
N VAL A 41 11.93 11.54 9.88
CA VAL A 41 11.08 10.35 9.87
C VAL A 41 11.44 9.46 8.68
N PRO A 42 11.85 8.19 8.90
CA PRO A 42 12.19 7.28 7.83
C PRO A 42 11.05 7.12 6.81
N GLY A 43 11.36 7.06 5.52
CA GLY A 43 10.35 6.95 4.47
C GLY A 43 9.42 5.73 4.60
N LEU A 44 9.91 4.62 5.15
CA LEU A 44 9.09 3.44 5.45
C LEU A 44 8.04 3.72 6.54
N MET A 45 8.30 4.62 7.50
CA MET A 45 7.31 5.03 8.49
C MET A 45 6.18 5.82 7.83
N TRP A 46 6.50 6.71 6.89
CA TRP A 46 5.47 7.40 6.11
C TRP A 46 4.62 6.45 5.29
N LEU A 47 5.23 5.41 4.73
CA LEU A 47 4.50 4.37 4.01
C LEU A 47 3.59 3.56 4.94
N LEU A 48 4.00 3.29 6.19
CA LEU A 48 3.15 2.66 7.20
C LEU A 48 1.95 3.53 7.56
N VAL A 49 2.14 4.86 7.67
CA VAL A 49 1.04 5.81 7.90
C VAL A 49 0.05 5.75 6.73
N ALA A 50 0.53 5.75 5.49
CA ALA A 50 -0.33 5.61 4.31
C ALA A 50 -1.11 4.28 4.32
N ALA A 51 -0.43 3.17 4.66
CA ALA A 51 -1.05 1.85 4.79
C ALA A 51 -2.18 1.86 5.84
N LEU A 52 -1.91 2.44 7.00
CA LEU A 52 -2.86 2.51 8.12
C LEU A 52 -4.10 3.33 7.76
N VAL A 53 -3.93 4.50 7.11
CA VAL A 53 -5.05 5.34 6.68
C VAL A 53 -5.95 4.58 5.71
N PHE A 54 -5.36 3.85 4.77
CA PHE A 54 -6.13 3.04 3.83
C PHE A 54 -6.80 1.85 4.51
N ASP A 55 -6.12 1.16 5.43
CA ASP A 55 -6.68 0.07 6.23
C ASP A 55 -7.92 0.52 7.01
N VAL A 56 -7.86 1.69 7.66
CA VAL A 56 -9.00 2.29 8.38
C VAL A 56 -10.13 2.61 7.42
N ALA A 57 -9.83 3.20 6.25
CA ALA A 57 -10.84 3.54 5.26
C ALA A 57 -11.56 2.29 4.71
N VAL A 58 -10.82 1.25 4.33
CA VAL A 58 -11.41 0.00 3.85
C VAL A 58 -12.18 -0.71 4.95
N ASN A 59 -11.67 -0.72 6.19
CA ASN A 59 -12.39 -1.33 7.30
C ASN A 59 -13.72 -0.59 7.58
N ALA A 60 -13.73 0.74 7.48
CA ALA A 60 -14.96 1.53 7.60
C ALA A 60 -15.96 1.28 6.46
N LEU A 61 -15.49 0.98 5.24
CA LEU A 61 -16.36 0.56 4.14
C LEU A 61 -16.86 -0.88 4.32
N ALA A 62 -16.02 -1.76 4.88
CA ALA A 62 -16.37 -3.15 5.13
C ALA A 62 -17.42 -3.29 6.24
N THR A 63 -17.34 -2.50 7.31
CA THR A 63 -18.39 -2.47 8.36
C THR A 63 -19.75 -1.97 7.84
N ARG A 64 -19.76 -1.22 6.73
CA ARG A 64 -20.97 -0.78 6.01
C ARG A 64 -21.45 -1.79 4.96
N GLY A 65 -20.75 -2.92 4.78
CA GLY A 65 -21.07 -3.93 3.78
C GLY A 65 -20.75 -3.52 2.33
N VAL A 66 -20.00 -2.43 2.13
CA VAL A 66 -19.70 -1.88 0.79
C VAL A 66 -18.46 -2.54 0.16
N ALA A 67 -17.51 -2.98 1.00
CA ALA A 67 -16.25 -3.58 0.55
C ALA A 67 -15.91 -4.84 1.34
N GLN A 68 -15.06 -5.69 0.77
CA GLN A 68 -14.50 -6.84 1.48
C GLN A 68 -13.35 -6.39 2.39
N ALA A 69 -13.31 -6.92 3.61
CA ALA A 69 -12.21 -6.64 4.54
C ALA A 69 -10.86 -7.09 3.96
N LEU A 70 -9.84 -6.25 4.13
CA LEU A 70 -8.50 -6.53 3.62
C LEU A 70 -7.82 -7.60 4.48
N THR A 71 -7.45 -8.73 3.86
CA THR A 71 -6.78 -9.84 4.55
C THR A 71 -5.29 -9.57 4.76
N MET A 72 -4.67 -10.23 5.74
CA MET A 72 -3.25 -10.06 6.08
C MET A 72 -2.30 -10.25 4.89
N PRO A 73 -2.46 -11.27 4.01
CA PRO A 73 -1.60 -11.41 2.83
C PRO A 73 -1.62 -10.19 1.90
N TRP A 74 -2.78 -9.56 1.71
CA TRP A 74 -2.89 -8.36 0.89
C TRP A 74 -2.23 -7.15 1.54
N ARG A 75 -2.39 -6.99 2.86
CA ARG A 75 -1.73 -5.94 3.64
C ARG A 75 -0.20 -6.02 3.52
N VAL A 76 0.34 -7.22 3.78
CA VAL A 76 1.79 -7.46 3.70
C VAL A 76 2.29 -7.31 2.27
N GLY A 77 1.62 -7.92 1.30
CA GLY A 77 2.01 -7.87 -0.11
C GLY A 77 2.00 -6.44 -0.66
N GLY A 78 0.94 -5.66 -0.38
CA GLY A 78 0.86 -4.26 -0.81
C GLY A 78 1.90 -3.38 -0.14
N PHE A 79 2.12 -3.53 1.17
CA PHE A 79 3.16 -2.79 1.87
C PHE A 79 4.55 -3.07 1.31
N CYS A 80 4.92 -4.35 1.14
CA CYS A 80 6.20 -4.74 0.57
C CYS A 80 6.36 -4.20 -0.86
N ALA A 81 5.32 -4.25 -1.69
CA ALA A 81 5.37 -3.70 -3.04
C ALA A 81 5.64 -2.18 -3.03
N GLY A 82 4.93 -1.43 -2.19
CA GLY A 82 5.17 0.01 -2.01
C GLY A 82 6.57 0.32 -1.46
N ALA A 83 7.06 -0.48 -0.51
CA ALA A 83 8.38 -0.32 0.09
C ALA A 83 9.51 -0.57 -0.92
N VAL A 84 9.35 -1.60 -1.76
CA VAL A 84 10.30 -1.88 -2.85
C VAL A 84 10.35 -0.72 -3.83
N VAL A 85 9.20 -0.20 -4.27
CA VAL A 85 9.16 0.98 -5.15
C VAL A 85 9.81 2.18 -4.49
N GLN A 86 9.43 2.49 -3.25
CA GLN A 86 9.95 3.64 -2.51
C GLN A 86 11.47 3.56 -2.33
N HIS A 87 11.99 2.40 -1.91
CA HIS A 87 13.42 2.18 -1.72
C HIS A 87 14.18 2.24 -3.04
N PHE A 88 13.69 1.53 -4.07
CA PHE A 88 14.36 1.48 -5.36
C PHE A 88 14.41 2.86 -6.03
N THR A 89 13.29 3.58 -6.02
CA THR A 89 13.21 4.93 -6.60
C THR A 89 14.08 5.92 -5.84
N SER A 90 14.14 5.84 -4.51
CA SER A 90 14.97 6.75 -3.70
C SER A 90 16.47 6.46 -3.82
N THR A 91 16.85 5.21 -4.14
CA THR A 91 18.26 4.77 -4.15
C THR A 91 18.90 4.75 -5.54
N TYR A 92 18.13 4.39 -6.58
CA TYR A 92 18.70 4.05 -7.90
C TYR A 92 18.13 4.85 -9.07
N ALA A 93 16.88 5.30 -9.00
CA ALA A 93 16.19 5.89 -10.15
C ALA A 93 16.37 7.40 -10.29
N LEU A 94 16.91 8.05 -9.25
CA LEU A 94 16.94 9.50 -9.06
C LEU A 94 18.18 9.86 -8.24
#